data_AF-A0A4R5MI50-F1
#
_entry.id   AF-A0A4R5MI50-F1
#
_cell.length_a   1.000
_cell.length_b   1.000
_cell.length_c   1.000
_cell.angle_alpha   90.00
_cell.angle_beta   90.00
_cell.angle_gamma   90.00
#
_symmetry.space_group_name_H-M   'P 1'
#
loop_
_entity.id
_entity.type
_entity.pdbx_description
1 polymer ?
#
loop_
_entity_poly.entity_id
_entity_poly.type
_entity_poly.pdbx_seq_one_letter_code
_entity_poly.pdbx_strand_id
1 'polypeptide(L)'
;MIKKVILSILVMGATAPLMAQTYTPYVSKDSVGILNTRIDVLKASIKLQELKIKESEEEADVEKLRLKLLEANGNARTSSEKSSRSSNRTDGGSSIDLKEMAKLAKRAKNDADDADKALDRFNKQIKKVDDIRNEIQSEERKIGYKKPLIMFIYK
;
A
#
# COMPACT_ATOMS: atom_id res chain seq x y z
N MET A 1 6.99 85.04 22.26
CA MET A 1 7.65 83.98 23.07
C MET A 1 6.81 82.71 23.23
N ILE A 2 5.49 82.80 23.43
CA ILE A 2 4.58 81.65 23.65
C ILE A 2 4.62 80.58 22.55
N LYS A 3 4.70 80.95 21.26
CA LYS A 3 4.78 79.99 20.14
C LYS A 3 6.04 79.09 20.17
N LYS A 4 7.16 79.59 20.69
CA LYS A 4 8.41 78.82 20.79
C LYS A 4 8.35 77.80 21.95
N VAL A 5 7.68 78.15 23.05
CA VAL A 5 7.47 77.25 24.19
C VAL A 5 6.55 76.09 23.81
N ILE A 6 5.48 76.33 23.06
CA ILE A 6 4.56 75.28 22.59
C ILE A 6 5.28 74.30 21.64
N LEU A 7 6.14 74.79 20.74
CA LEU A 7 6.93 73.94 19.85
C LEU A 7 7.97 73.09 20.62
N SER A 8 8.52 73.63 21.72
CA SER A 8 9.49 72.93 22.57
C SER A 8 8.86 71.76 23.32
N ILE A 9 7.62 71.94 23.81
CA ILE A 9 6.84 70.90 24.50
C ILE A 9 6.41 69.80 23.51
N LEU A 10 6.05 70.19 22.28
CA LEU A 10 5.66 69.23 21.23
C LEU A 10 6.82 68.32 20.80
N VAL A 11 8.04 68.86 20.72
CA VAL A 11 9.25 68.08 20.36
C VAL A 11 9.70 67.17 21.50
N MET A 12 9.55 67.57 22.77
CA MET A 12 9.84 66.71 23.93
C MET A 12 8.85 65.54 24.08
N GLY A 13 7.60 65.69 23.65
CA GLY A 13 6.62 64.59 23.64
C GLY A 13 6.89 63.53 22.55
N ALA A 14 7.61 63.90 21.48
CA ALA A 14 7.90 63.03 20.35
C ALA A 14 9.14 62.12 20.56
N THR A 15 9.91 62.32 21.63
CA THR A 15 11.11 61.53 21.96
C THR A 15 10.88 60.50 23.06
N ALA A 16 9.62 60.19 23.40
CA ALA A 16 9.35 59.00 24.19
C ALA A 16 9.99 57.82 23.44
N PRO A 17 10.88 57.03 24.06
CA PRO A 17 11.42 55.86 23.42
C PRO A 17 10.22 55.00 23.07
N LEU A 18 9.93 54.87 21.78
CA LEU A 18 9.08 53.81 21.27
C LEU A 18 9.72 52.54 21.81
N MET A 19 9.19 52.03 22.93
CA MET A 19 9.57 50.73 23.43
C MET A 19 9.22 49.80 22.29
N ALA A 20 10.24 49.42 21.52
CA ALA A 20 10.10 48.48 20.43
C ALA A 20 9.31 47.33 21.03
N GLN A 21 8.10 47.12 20.53
CA GLN A 21 7.23 46.06 21.02
C GLN A 21 7.93 44.78 20.63
N THR A 22 8.83 44.31 21.49
CA THR A 22 9.59 43.09 21.27
C THR A 22 8.58 41.98 21.38
N TYR A 23 8.06 41.56 20.22
CA TYR A 23 7.30 40.34 20.09
C TYR A 23 8.24 39.21 20.48
N THR A 24 8.19 38.83 21.76
CA THR A 24 8.75 37.57 22.22
C THR A 24 7.68 36.55 21.86
N PRO A 25 7.85 35.77 20.77
CA PRO A 25 6.90 34.71 20.50
C PRO A 25 6.86 33.82 21.73
N TYR A 26 5.68 33.69 22.34
CA TYR A 26 5.46 32.75 23.44
C TYR A 26 5.47 31.35 22.86
N VAL A 27 6.65 30.88 22.51
CA VAL A 27 6.92 29.51 22.13
C VAL A 27 6.91 28.75 23.45
N SER A 28 5.80 28.10 23.78
CA SER A 28 5.76 27.26 24.98
C SER A 28 6.95 26.29 24.92
N LYS A 29 7.61 26.04 26.05
CA LYS A 29 8.79 25.15 26.12
C LYS A 29 8.53 23.77 25.49
N ASP A 30 7.26 23.39 25.36
CA ASP A 30 6.78 22.12 24.84
C ASP A 30 6.38 22.15 23.35
N SER A 31 6.34 23.33 22.73
CA SER A 31 5.86 23.48 21.34
C SER A 31 6.76 22.77 20.31
N VAL A 32 8.08 22.78 20.50
CA VAL A 32 9.05 22.04 19.66
C VAL A 32 8.86 20.54 19.82
N GLY A 33 8.61 20.04 21.03
CA GLY A 33 8.31 18.63 21.30
C GLY A 33 7.01 18.18 20.63
N ILE A 34 5.97 19.01 20.69
CA ILE A 34 4.68 18.78 20.01
C ILE A 34 4.88 18.76 18.48
N LEU A 35 5.62 19.72 17.92
CA LEU A 35 5.93 19.78 16.49
C LEU A 35 6.71 18.56 16.02
N ASN A 36 7.75 18.14 16.76
CA ASN A 36 8.51 16.93 16.46
C ASN A 36 7.63 15.67 16.51
N THR A 37 6.77 15.56 17.52
CA THR A 37 5.83 14.44 17.63
C THR A 37 4.87 14.39 16.44
N ARG A 38 4.35 15.54 15.98
CA ARG A 38 3.50 15.63 14.78
C ARG A 38 4.26 15.22 13.51
N ILE A 39 5.51 15.65 13.35
CA ILE A 39 6.36 15.24 12.24
C ILE A 39 6.57 13.72 12.26
N ASP A 40 6.81 13.13 13.42
CA ASP A 40 7.01 11.69 13.55
C ASP A 40 5.75 10.89 13.25
N VAL A 41 4.57 11.40 13.62
CA VAL A 41 3.28 10.82 13.23
C VAL A 41 3.09 10.93 11.72
N LEU A 42 3.38 12.08 11.12
CA LEU A 42 3.28 12.27 9.66
C LEU A 42 4.20 11.31 8.89
N LYS A 43 5.45 11.16 9.32
CA LYS A 43 6.40 10.19 8.71
C LYS A 43 5.89 8.76 8.80
N ALA A 44 5.35 8.36 9.95
CA ALA A 44 4.76 7.03 10.12
C ALA A 44 3.52 6.84 9.23
N SER A 45 2.65 7.86 9.13
CA SER A 45 1.49 7.85 8.23
C SER A 45 1.88 7.75 6.76
N ILE A 46 2.93 8.44 6.31
CA ILE A 46 3.47 8.32 4.95
C ILE A 46 3.92 6.88 4.70
N LYS A 47 4.72 6.30 5.61
CA LYS A 47 5.17 4.91 5.50
C LYS A 47 3.99 3.93 5.43
N LEU A 48 2.95 4.15 6.24
CA LEU A 48 1.74 3.34 6.19
C LEU A 48 1.03 3.44 4.83
N GLN A 49 0.94 4.65 4.26
CA GLN A 49 0.35 4.85 2.93
C GLN A 49 1.19 4.17 1.84
N GLU A 50 2.51 4.26 1.89
CA GLU A 50 3.41 3.56 0.97
C GLU A 50 3.22 2.04 1.03
N LEU A 51 3.06 1.46 2.23
CA LEU A 51 2.76 0.04 2.38
C LEU A 51 1.40 -0.35 1.78
N LYS A 52 0.36 0.47 1.97
CA LYS A 52 -0.98 0.24 1.37
C LYS A 52 -0.97 0.36 -0.16
N ILE A 53 -0.14 1.25 -0.71
CA ILE A 53 0.07 1.34 -2.15
C ILE A 53 0.71 0.04 -2.66
N LYS A 54 1.78 -0.44 -2.01
CA LYS A 54 2.43 -1.72 -2.36
C LYS A 54 1.48 -2.91 -2.25
N GLU A 55 0.66 -2.97 -1.20
CA GLU A 55 -0.38 -4.00 -1.08
C GLU A 55 -1.30 -3.99 -2.31
N SER A 56 -1.77 -2.81 -2.73
CA SER A 56 -2.64 -2.67 -3.90
C SER A 56 -1.96 -3.09 -5.21
N GLU A 57 -0.67 -2.77 -5.38
CA GLU A 57 0.12 -3.20 -6.53
C GLU A 57 0.28 -4.73 -6.58
N GLU A 58 0.60 -5.35 -5.44
CA GLU A 58 0.77 -6.80 -5.36
C GLU A 58 -0.57 -7.54 -5.50
N GLU A 59 -1.69 -6.98 -5.03
CA GLU A 59 -3.06 -7.49 -5.27
C GLU A 59 -3.45 -7.45 -6.76
N ALA A 60 -3.05 -6.40 -7.48
CA ALA A 60 -3.27 -6.34 -8.93
C ALA A 60 -2.52 -7.48 -9.64
N ASP A 61 -1.32 -7.84 -9.15
CA ASP A 61 -0.56 -8.99 -9.67
C ASP A 61 -1.15 -10.33 -9.23
N VAL A 62 -1.74 -10.44 -8.03
CA VAL A 62 -2.53 -11.62 -7.62
C VAL A 62 -3.66 -11.86 -8.62
N GLU A 63 -4.41 -10.83 -9.01
CA GLU A 63 -5.54 -10.99 -9.94
C GLU A 63 -5.06 -11.42 -11.34
N LYS A 64 -3.95 -10.87 -11.84
CA LYS A 64 -3.33 -11.35 -13.09
C LYS A 64 -2.93 -12.83 -13.01
N LEU A 65 -2.35 -13.25 -11.89
CA LEU A 65 -1.97 -14.65 -11.67
C LEU A 65 -3.19 -15.55 -11.49
N ARG A 66 -4.27 -15.04 -10.89
CA ARG A 66 -5.55 -15.74 -10.76
C ARG A 66 -6.14 -16.09 -12.12
N LEU A 67 -6.16 -15.12 -13.03
CA LEU A 67 -6.63 -15.34 -14.40
C LEU A 67 -5.79 -16.40 -15.11
N LYS A 68 -4.46 -16.35 -15.00
CA LYS A 68 -3.55 -17.37 -15.56
C LYS A 68 -3.77 -18.76 -14.94
N LEU A 69 -4.02 -18.83 -13.64
CA LEU A 69 -4.34 -20.09 -12.95
C LEU A 69 -5.66 -20.66 -13.44
N LEU A 70 -6.70 -19.83 -13.62
CA LEU A 70 -7.99 -20.25 -14.16
C LEU A 70 -7.86 -20.78 -15.60
N GLU A 71 -7.08 -20.09 -16.44
CA GLU A 71 -6.80 -20.52 -17.81
C GLU A 71 -6.05 -21.86 -17.84
N ALA A 72 -4.97 -21.99 -17.07
CA ALA A 72 -4.19 -23.21 -16.98
C ALA A 72 -5.03 -24.40 -16.47
N ASN A 73 -5.86 -24.18 -15.44
CA ASN A 73 -6.80 -25.19 -14.95
C ASN A 73 -7.85 -25.56 -15.99
N GLY A 74 -8.36 -24.60 -16.76
CA GLY A 74 -9.29 -24.85 -17.86
C GLY A 74 -8.68 -25.73 -18.95
N ASN A 75 -7.42 -25.47 -19.32
CA ASN A 75 -6.67 -26.28 -20.27
C ASN A 75 -6.40 -27.69 -19.74
N ALA A 76 -5.91 -27.81 -18.50
CA ALA A 76 -5.67 -29.10 -17.85
C ALA A 76 -6.94 -29.96 -17.79
N ARG A 77 -8.07 -29.35 -17.40
CA ARG A 77 -9.37 -30.03 -17.37
C ARG A 77 -9.80 -30.48 -18.77
N THR A 78 -9.72 -29.59 -19.76
CA THR A 78 -10.11 -29.90 -21.15
C THR A 78 -9.25 -31.03 -21.74
N SER A 79 -7.95 -30.99 -21.51
CA SER A 79 -7.02 -32.04 -21.97
C SER A 79 -7.22 -33.35 -21.23
N SER A 80 -7.53 -33.32 -19.93
CA SER A 80 -7.89 -34.50 -19.14
C SER A 80 -9.20 -35.13 -19.64
N GLU A 81 -10.24 -34.33 -19.90
CA GLU A 81 -11.52 -34.79 -20.46
C GLU A 81 -11.34 -35.39 -21.87
N LYS A 82 -10.48 -34.81 -22.72
CA LYS A 82 -10.17 -35.37 -24.04
C LYS A 82 -9.39 -36.67 -23.94
N SER A 83 -8.43 -36.76 -23.01
CA SER A 83 -7.67 -37.97 -22.75
C SER A 83 -8.56 -39.11 -22.25
N SER A 84 -9.46 -38.84 -21.30
CA SER A 84 -10.37 -39.83 -20.73
C SER A 84 -11.46 -40.28 -21.71
N ARG A 85 -12.00 -39.37 -22.54
CA ARG A 85 -12.92 -39.75 -23.62
C ARG A 85 -12.25 -40.63 -24.68
N SER A 86 -10.97 -40.40 -24.95
CA SER A 86 -10.20 -41.24 -25.87
C SER A 86 -9.91 -42.61 -25.28
N SER A 87 -9.70 -42.73 -23.96
CA SER A 87 -9.55 -44.03 -23.30
C SER A 87 -10.86 -44.81 -23.18
N ASN A 88 -12.01 -44.15 -23.06
CA ASN A 88 -13.30 -44.85 -22.94
C ASN A 88 -13.84 -45.39 -24.29
N ARG A 89 -13.28 -44.96 -25.43
CA ARG A 89 -13.65 -45.47 -26.76
C ARG A 89 -12.99 -46.81 -27.12
N THR A 90 -12.16 -47.35 -26.24
CA THR A 90 -11.43 -48.61 -26.48
C THR A 90 -12.28 -49.87 -26.28
N ASP A 91 -13.47 -49.76 -25.68
CA ASP A 91 -14.38 -50.89 -25.41
C ASP A 91 -15.16 -51.41 -26.64
N GLY A 92 -15.14 -50.69 -27.77
CA GLY A 92 -16.03 -50.95 -28.91
C GLY A 92 -15.40 -51.59 -30.16
N GLY A 93 -14.25 -52.26 -30.06
CA GLY A 93 -13.61 -52.95 -31.21
C GLY A 93 -13.06 -52.03 -32.30
N SER A 94 -12.90 -50.73 -32.01
CA SER A 94 -12.28 -49.75 -32.92
C SER A 94 -10.75 -49.86 -32.85
N SER A 95 -10.05 -49.82 -33.98
CA SER A 95 -8.58 -49.80 -33.99
C SER A 95 -8.06 -48.56 -33.25
N ILE A 96 -7.37 -48.76 -32.14
CA ILE A 96 -6.82 -47.70 -31.30
C ILE A 96 -5.59 -47.10 -31.99
N ASP A 97 -5.62 -45.80 -32.28
CA ASP A 97 -4.42 -45.06 -32.65
C ASP A 97 -3.61 -44.74 -31.37
N LEU A 98 -2.72 -45.66 -31.01
CA LEU A 98 -1.83 -45.54 -29.85
C LEU A 98 -0.96 -44.28 -29.91
N LYS A 99 -0.65 -43.76 -31.10
CA LYS A 99 0.17 -42.57 -31.28
C LYS A 99 -0.59 -41.29 -30.90
N GLU A 100 -1.85 -41.19 -31.31
CA GLU A 100 -2.71 -40.07 -30.92
C GLU A 100 -3.11 -40.16 -29.44
N MET A 101 -3.31 -41.35 -28.88
CA MET A 101 -3.51 -41.52 -27.42
C MET A 101 -2.28 -41.07 -26.62
N ALA A 102 -1.07 -41.48 -27.02
CA ALA A 102 0.17 -41.05 -26.36
C ALA A 102 0.36 -39.53 -26.41
N LYS A 103 -0.04 -38.89 -27.51
CA LYS A 103 0.02 -37.44 -27.69
C LYS A 103 -0.99 -36.71 -26.81
N LEU A 104 -2.21 -37.23 -26.68
CA LEU A 104 -3.23 -36.70 -25.77
C LEU A 104 -2.81 -36.83 -24.31
N ALA A 105 -2.28 -37.98 -23.91
CA ALA A 105 -1.75 -38.20 -22.56
C ALA A 105 -0.59 -37.25 -22.24
N LYS A 106 0.34 -37.06 -23.19
CA LYS A 106 1.45 -36.11 -23.03
C LYS A 106 0.97 -34.67 -22.89
N ARG A 107 -0.04 -34.26 -23.67
CA ARG A 107 -0.65 -32.93 -23.54
C ARG A 107 -1.33 -32.75 -22.19
N ALA A 108 -2.14 -33.72 -21.76
CA ALA A 108 -2.80 -33.67 -20.46
C ALA A 108 -1.79 -33.56 -19.29
N LYS A 109 -0.67 -34.29 -19.38
CA LYS A 109 0.41 -34.15 -18.39
C LYS A 109 1.05 -32.76 -18.40
N ASN A 110 1.41 -32.25 -19.58
CA ASN A 110 2.03 -30.93 -19.69
C ASN A 110 1.10 -29.82 -19.18
N ASP A 111 -0.19 -29.87 -19.53
CA ASP A 111 -1.16 -28.87 -19.10
C ASP A 111 -1.41 -28.93 -17.58
N ALA A 112 -1.35 -30.13 -16.98
CA ALA A 112 -1.39 -30.30 -15.53
C ALA A 112 -0.14 -29.71 -14.85
N ASP A 113 1.06 -30.00 -15.37
CA ASP A 113 2.32 -29.43 -14.85
C ASP A 113 2.32 -27.89 -14.92
N ASP A 114 1.72 -27.31 -15.98
CA ASP A 114 1.62 -25.86 -16.13
C ASP A 114 0.57 -25.24 -15.19
N ALA A 115 -0.53 -25.95 -14.91
CA ALA A 115 -1.48 -25.57 -13.87
C ALA A 115 -0.85 -25.56 -12.47
N ASP A 116 -0.04 -26.58 -12.14
CA ASP A 116 0.66 -26.67 -10.86
C ASP A 116 1.68 -25.52 -10.70
N LYS A 117 2.43 -25.19 -11.75
CA LYS A 117 3.34 -24.02 -11.73
C LYS A 117 2.57 -22.71 -11.58
N ALA A 118 1.41 -22.56 -12.22
CA ALA A 118 0.57 -21.38 -12.09
C ALA A 118 0.05 -21.24 -10.64
N LEU A 119 -0.33 -22.35 -10.02
CA LEU A 119 -0.79 -22.40 -8.64
C LEU A 119 0.32 -22.02 -7.65
N ASP A 120 1.54 -22.56 -7.83
CA ASP A 120 2.69 -22.20 -7.00
C ASP A 120 3.02 -20.69 -7.07
N ARG A 121 3.01 -20.11 -8.28
CA ARG A 121 3.22 -18.67 -8.47
C ARG A 121 2.13 -17.83 -7.80
N PHE A 122 0.88 -18.22 -7.96
CA PHE A 122 -0.26 -17.57 -7.32
C PHE A 122 -0.15 -17.60 -5.79
N ASN A 123 0.15 -18.76 -5.21
CA ASN A 123 0.32 -18.90 -3.77
C ASN A 123 1.49 -18.09 -3.22
N LYS A 124 2.63 -18.05 -3.93
CA LYS A 124 3.77 -17.20 -3.57
C LYS A 124 3.38 -15.73 -3.56
N GLN A 125 2.58 -15.29 -4.51
CA GLN A 125 2.14 -13.90 -4.59
C GLN A 125 1.14 -13.55 -3.47
N ILE A 126 0.18 -14.42 -3.16
CA ILE A 126 -0.70 -14.24 -2.00
C ILE A 126 0.11 -14.10 -0.71
N LYS A 127 1.13 -14.94 -0.52
CA LYS A 127 1.97 -14.87 0.67
C LYS A 127 2.66 -13.51 0.82
N LYS A 128 3.13 -12.90 -0.27
CA LYS A 128 3.71 -11.55 -0.22
C LYS A 128 2.69 -10.49 0.21
N VAL A 129 1.46 -10.57 -0.31
CA VAL A 129 0.37 -9.67 0.10
C VAL A 129 0.10 -9.82 1.60
N ASP A 130 0.05 -11.05 2.11
CA ASP A 130 -0.15 -11.29 3.54
C ASP A 130 1.03 -10.79 4.40
N ASP A 131 2.27 -10.94 3.94
CA ASP A 131 3.44 -10.37 4.61
C ASP A 131 3.35 -8.83 4.69
N ILE A 132 2.94 -8.15 3.60
CA ILE A 132 2.72 -6.70 3.58
C ILE A 132 1.58 -6.29 4.53
N ARG A 133 0.47 -7.03 4.56
CA ARG A 133 -0.65 -6.78 5.49
C ARG A 133 -0.20 -6.87 6.95
N ASN A 134 0.65 -7.84 7.28
CA ASN A 134 1.24 -7.95 8.61
C ASN A 134 2.12 -6.74 8.96
N GLU A 135 2.90 -6.23 7.99
CA GLU A 135 3.67 -4.98 8.17
C GLU A 135 2.76 -3.76 8.37
N ILE A 136 1.69 -3.63 7.59
CA ILE A 136 0.67 -2.58 7.73
C ILE A 136 0.09 -2.59 9.13
N GLN A 137 -0.37 -3.75 9.63
CA GLN A 137 -0.93 -3.87 10.97
C GLN A 137 0.10 -3.54 12.07
N SER A 138 1.37 -3.83 11.85
CA SER A 138 2.45 -3.47 12.76
C SER A 138 2.64 -1.94 12.81
N GLU A 139 2.67 -1.27 11.67
CA GLU A 139 2.81 0.19 11.57
C GLU A 139 1.55 0.93 12.07
N GLU A 140 0.35 0.44 11.80
CA GLU A 140 -0.90 1.00 12.32
C GLU A 140 -0.92 1.00 13.85
N ARG A 141 -0.45 -0.09 14.48
CA ARG A 141 -0.28 -0.15 15.95
C ARG A 141 0.68 0.93 16.45
N LYS A 142 1.83 1.13 15.79
CA LYS A 142 2.81 2.17 16.17
C LYS A 142 2.23 3.57 16.09
N ILE A 143 1.39 3.86 15.09
CA ILE A 143 0.70 5.15 14.95
C ILE A 143 -0.38 5.30 16.01
N GLY A 144 -1.16 4.24 16.28
CA GLY A 144 -2.20 4.22 17.31
C GLY A 144 -1.68 4.60 18.69
N TYR A 145 -0.47 4.13 19.06
CA TYR A 145 0.18 4.51 20.32
C TYR A 145 0.56 6.00 20.41
N LYS A 146 0.69 6.71 19.28
CA LYS A 146 1.12 8.11 19.25
C LYS A 146 -0.02 9.15 19.41
N LYS A 147 -1.27 8.73 19.64
CA LYS A 147 -2.47 9.58 19.89
C LYS A 147 -2.45 10.91 19.09
N PRO A 148 -2.99 10.96 17.86
CA PRO A 148 -3.04 12.21 17.09
C PRO A 148 -4.08 13.17 17.68
N LEU A 149 -3.77 13.83 18.79
CA LEU A 149 -4.52 14.99 19.27
C LEU A 149 -3.92 16.24 18.64
N ILE A 150 -4.15 16.40 17.34
CA ILE A 150 -4.01 17.71 16.71
C ILE A 150 -5.30 18.47 17.01
N MET A 151 -5.42 19.04 18.22
CA MET A 151 -6.44 20.06 18.49
C MET A 151 -5.86 21.43 18.15
N PHE A 152 -6.40 22.05 17.12
CA PHE A 152 -6.20 23.48 16.88
C PHE A 152 -7.18 24.24 17.78
N ILE A 153 -6.69 24.73 18.90
CA ILE A 153 -7.44 25.67 19.75
C ILE A 153 -7.25 27.05 19.11
N TYR A 154 -8.29 27.56 18.46
CA TYR A 154 -8.36 28.97 18.08
C TYR A 154 -8.89 29.75 19.29
N LYS A 155 -8.13 30.76 19.76
CA LYS A 155 -8.58 31.76 20.72
C LYS A 155 -8.89 33.06 19.99
#